data_AF-M2SHD7-F1
#
_entry.id   AF-M2SHD7-F1
#
_cell.length_a   1.000
_cell.length_b   1.000
_cell.length_c   1.000
_cell.angle_alpha   90.00
_cell.angle_beta   90.00
_cell.angle_gamma   90.00
#
_symmetry.space_group_name_H-M   'P 1'
#
loop_
_entity.id
_entity.type
_entity.pdbx_description
1 polymer ?
#
loop_
_entity_poly.entity_id
_entity_poly.type
_entity_poly.pdbx_seq_one_letter_code
_entity_poly.pdbx_strand_id
1 'polypeptide(L)'
;MVDKAKTPDPSSPATSRDRDRSPELGSPSKATTVYNKQTGRPIRRSAGKIKKPDGYVSFEADDADLATTEESEDEEDEDMEPRGRANKRKKRKHGPSLPSPRLEPIIYNQELDEMTDIEEGVRRDSRRKPPPITLQFNVPLGFHGPLFVKLDRTFIDKQDDLHEMRPVKSKKTRLASPEPMKTISVRPKGFTDLPPELRNNIYRRLFAQKDPDQMLKIPPVKGSGPTGTLARSSQFLRTCKLVHNEGCSILYGENTFSFHRHYATRSPFWDTVPKEIGYQDVLHFLKMIGSENLQYLRDIKWVFDDACPRDTPYLTSNEERRYLNDEYLLNCLRILRDAKKLRKITLFFAGRRQLQCSDHRFLGYLEQIKADEVVQSADRWYSYREKVHPLAWAELKATMTRKKKLYEKEQS
;
A
#
# COMPACT_ATOMS: atom_id res chain seq x y z
N MET A 1 54.48 -31.12 -17.13
CA MET A 1 54.27 -30.84 -18.57
C MET A 1 52.84 -31.24 -18.86
N VAL A 2 51.96 -30.25 -18.98
CA VAL A 2 50.50 -30.44 -19.10
C VAL A 2 50.05 -29.58 -20.26
N ASP A 3 49.42 -30.22 -21.24
CA ASP A 3 49.12 -29.68 -22.56
C ASP A 3 48.07 -28.57 -22.52
N LYS A 4 48.38 -27.47 -23.22
CA LYS A 4 47.49 -26.32 -23.42
C LYS A 4 46.46 -26.64 -24.49
N ALA A 5 45.20 -26.72 -24.08
CA ALA A 5 44.06 -26.80 -24.99
C ALA A 5 43.82 -25.46 -25.73
N LYS A 6 43.56 -25.58 -27.03
CA LYS A 6 43.51 -24.51 -28.03
C LYS A 6 42.06 -24.03 -28.20
N THR A 7 41.83 -22.74 -28.01
CA THR A 7 40.57 -22.03 -28.31
C THR A 7 40.31 -21.94 -29.82
N PRO A 8 39.06 -22.11 -30.29
CA PRO A 8 38.69 -21.78 -31.67
C PRO A 8 38.13 -20.36 -31.80
N ASP A 9 38.59 -19.65 -32.82
CA ASP A 9 38.17 -18.29 -33.21
C ASP A 9 36.84 -18.28 -34.01
N PRO A 10 36.15 -17.12 -34.07
CA PRO A 10 34.78 -16.99 -34.55
C PRO A 10 34.69 -16.83 -36.07
N SER A 11 33.71 -17.50 -36.68
CA SER A 11 33.34 -17.33 -38.10
C SER A 11 32.12 -16.42 -38.26
N SER A 12 32.24 -15.38 -39.09
CA SER A 12 31.17 -14.62 -39.75
C SER A 12 31.79 -14.00 -41.02
N PRO A 13 31.04 -13.58 -42.07
CA PRO A 13 29.59 -13.62 -42.31
C PRO A 13 29.21 -14.24 -43.69
N ALA A 14 27.97 -14.71 -43.86
CA ALA A 14 27.43 -15.09 -45.17
C ALA A 14 26.12 -14.35 -45.48
N THR A 15 26.27 -13.36 -46.37
CA THR A 15 25.38 -12.93 -47.47
C THR A 15 23.85 -13.17 -47.38
N SER A 16 23.15 -12.02 -47.39
CA SER A 16 21.89 -11.69 -48.07
C SER A 16 21.19 -12.79 -48.88
N ARG A 17 19.96 -13.12 -48.48
CA ARG A 17 18.91 -13.58 -49.39
C ARG A 17 17.61 -12.82 -49.13
N ASP A 18 17.12 -12.25 -50.21
CA ASP A 18 15.80 -11.65 -50.39
C ASP A 18 14.70 -12.49 -49.74
N ARG A 19 13.93 -11.85 -48.85
CA ARG A 19 12.61 -12.33 -48.46
C ARG A 19 11.58 -11.47 -49.16
N ASP A 20 11.15 -12.01 -50.29
CA ASP A 20 9.97 -11.58 -51.01
C ASP A 20 8.74 -11.61 -50.10
N ARG A 21 8.20 -10.40 -49.95
CA ARG A 21 6.79 -10.00 -49.83
C ARG A 21 5.76 -11.14 -49.77
N SER A 22 5.19 -11.33 -48.59
CA SER A 22 3.90 -12.01 -48.41
C SER A 22 2.77 -11.28 -49.18
N PRO A 23 1.90 -12.00 -49.90
CA PRO A 23 0.84 -11.42 -50.73
C PRO A 23 -0.46 -11.06 -49.98
N GLU A 24 -0.52 -11.21 -48.65
CA GLU A 24 -1.75 -10.99 -47.86
C GLU A 24 -1.96 -9.55 -47.38
N LEU A 25 -1.02 -8.64 -47.65
CA LEU A 25 -1.18 -7.22 -47.37
C LEU A 25 -1.48 -6.49 -48.67
N GLY A 26 -2.78 -6.31 -48.92
CA GLY A 26 -3.30 -5.64 -50.11
C GLY A 26 -2.57 -4.32 -50.43
N SER A 27 -2.29 -4.13 -51.71
CA SER A 27 -1.60 -2.97 -52.27
C SER A 27 -2.16 -1.63 -51.74
N PRO A 28 -1.32 -0.67 -51.33
CA PRO A 28 -1.75 0.54 -50.62
C PRO A 28 -2.30 1.65 -51.54
N SER A 29 -2.82 1.34 -52.73
CA SER A 29 -3.00 2.35 -53.78
C SER A 29 -4.42 2.90 -53.99
N LYS A 30 -5.45 2.54 -53.19
CA LYS A 30 -6.82 3.09 -53.38
C LYS A 30 -7.65 3.32 -52.11
N ALA A 31 -7.04 3.73 -50.99
CA ALA A 31 -7.78 4.13 -49.79
C ALA A 31 -7.70 5.64 -49.56
N THR A 32 -8.31 6.45 -50.43
CA THR A 32 -8.57 7.86 -50.15
C THR A 32 -9.57 7.94 -49.00
N THR A 33 -9.08 8.22 -47.79
CA THR A 33 -9.90 8.50 -46.61
C THR A 33 -10.76 9.73 -46.90
N VAL A 34 -12.06 9.53 -47.12
CA VAL A 34 -13.01 10.62 -47.31
C VAL A 34 -13.34 11.23 -45.95
N TYR A 35 -13.01 12.51 -45.76
CA TYR A 35 -13.31 13.25 -44.53
C TYR A 35 -14.64 14.00 -44.66
N ASN A 36 -15.42 14.02 -43.58
CA ASN A 36 -16.65 14.81 -43.51
C ASN A 36 -16.31 16.31 -43.37
N LYS A 37 -16.70 17.12 -44.36
CA LYS A 37 -16.38 18.57 -44.43
C LYS A 37 -16.89 19.39 -43.24
N GLN A 38 -17.94 18.97 -42.53
CA GLN A 38 -18.47 19.71 -41.39
C GLN A 38 -17.87 19.32 -40.04
N THR A 39 -17.32 18.12 -39.91
CA THR A 39 -16.84 17.59 -38.62
C THR A 39 -15.36 17.21 -38.62
N GLY A 40 -14.69 17.24 -39.76
CA GLY A 40 -13.27 16.91 -39.92
C GLY A 40 -12.92 15.46 -39.65
N ARG A 41 -13.92 14.58 -39.46
CA ARG A 41 -13.69 13.17 -39.09
C ARG A 41 -13.67 12.26 -40.33
N PRO A 42 -12.75 11.26 -40.38
CA PRO A 42 -12.69 10.31 -41.48
C PRO A 42 -13.90 9.38 -41.47
N ILE A 43 -14.58 9.25 -42.61
CA ILE A 43 -15.77 8.43 -42.79
C ILE A 43 -15.34 6.99 -43.09
N ARG A 44 -15.52 6.07 -42.13
CA ARG A 44 -15.33 4.63 -42.35
C ARG A 44 -16.55 4.05 -43.07
N ARG A 45 -16.41 3.68 -44.36
CA ARG A 45 -17.50 3.15 -45.20
C ARG A 45 -17.99 1.73 -44.82
N SER A 46 -17.39 1.07 -43.83
CA SER A 46 -17.67 -0.35 -43.52
C SER A 46 -18.18 -0.64 -42.10
N ALA A 47 -18.47 0.37 -41.27
CA ALA A 47 -19.03 0.13 -39.94
C ALA A 47 -20.51 -0.31 -40.05
N GLY A 48 -20.80 -1.58 -39.75
CA GLY A 48 -22.18 -2.09 -39.54
C GLY A 48 -22.78 -2.94 -40.66
N LYS A 49 -22.05 -3.27 -41.74
CA LYS A 49 -22.50 -4.25 -42.74
C LYS A 49 -21.68 -5.53 -42.64
N ILE A 50 -22.02 -6.38 -41.67
CA ILE A 50 -21.59 -7.79 -41.70
C ILE A 50 -22.44 -8.46 -42.78
N LYS A 51 -21.87 -8.67 -43.96
CA LYS A 51 -22.46 -9.62 -44.92
C LYS A 51 -22.19 -11.01 -44.35
N LYS A 52 -23.24 -11.75 -44.02
CA LYS A 52 -23.11 -13.18 -43.73
C LYS A 52 -22.59 -13.85 -45.02
N PRO A 53 -21.47 -14.60 -44.99
CA PRO A 53 -21.06 -15.39 -46.13
C PRO A 53 -22.07 -16.54 -46.33
N ASP A 54 -22.52 -16.74 -47.56
CA ASP A 54 -23.33 -17.91 -47.93
C ASP A 54 -22.53 -19.18 -47.64
N GLY A 55 -23.12 -20.10 -46.88
CA GLY A 55 -22.52 -21.41 -46.57
C GLY A 55 -22.15 -21.68 -45.11
N TYR A 56 -22.43 -20.77 -44.16
CA TYR A 56 -22.20 -21.06 -42.74
C TYR A 56 -23.40 -21.80 -42.13
N VAL A 57 -23.20 -23.10 -41.86
CA VAL A 57 -24.14 -23.99 -41.16
C VAL A 57 -24.21 -23.58 -39.69
N SER A 58 -25.39 -23.18 -39.22
CA SER A 58 -25.68 -22.98 -37.80
C SER A 58 -25.87 -24.34 -37.12
N PHE A 59 -25.05 -24.64 -36.12
CA PHE A 59 -25.32 -25.72 -35.20
C PHE A 59 -26.47 -25.30 -34.28
N GLU A 60 -27.66 -25.81 -34.54
CA GLU A 60 -28.74 -25.87 -33.54
C GLU A 60 -28.30 -26.89 -32.49
N ALA A 61 -28.20 -26.44 -31.24
CA ALA A 61 -27.98 -27.32 -30.11
C ALA A 61 -29.35 -27.80 -29.63
N ASP A 62 -29.55 -29.11 -29.72
CA ASP A 62 -30.64 -29.83 -29.09
C ASP A 62 -30.52 -29.71 -27.57
N ASP A 63 -31.42 -28.94 -26.95
CA ASP A 63 -31.65 -28.96 -25.51
C ASP A 63 -32.58 -30.13 -25.17
N ALA A 64 -32.01 -31.21 -24.65
CA ALA A 64 -32.72 -32.36 -24.12
C ALA A 64 -32.57 -32.42 -22.59
N ASP A 65 -33.73 -32.28 -21.92
CA ASP A 65 -34.18 -32.94 -20.70
C ASP A 65 -33.19 -33.17 -19.54
N LEU A 66 -33.46 -32.47 -18.43
CA LEU A 66 -33.49 -33.11 -17.11
C LEU A 66 -34.45 -32.36 -16.18
N ALA A 67 -35.59 -33.02 -15.94
CA ALA A 67 -36.61 -32.66 -14.99
C ALA A 67 -36.16 -32.93 -13.55
N THR A 68 -36.50 -32.02 -12.64
CA THR A 68 -37.01 -32.36 -11.30
C THR A 68 -38.02 -31.31 -10.89
N THR A 69 -39.26 -31.76 -10.80
CA THR A 69 -40.42 -31.23 -10.09
C THR A 69 -40.10 -30.86 -8.65
N GLU A 70 -40.59 -29.72 -8.17
CA GLU A 70 -41.50 -29.70 -7.01
C GLU A 70 -42.29 -28.37 -6.95
N GLU A 71 -43.54 -28.53 -6.56
CA GLU A 71 -44.67 -27.61 -6.62
C GLU A 71 -44.59 -26.50 -5.56
N SER A 72 -45.02 -25.29 -5.91
CA SER A 72 -45.86 -24.49 -5.00
C SER A 72 -46.63 -23.43 -5.79
N GLU A 73 -47.93 -23.64 -5.85
CA GLU A 73 -48.98 -22.75 -6.33
C GLU A 73 -49.06 -21.51 -5.42
N ASP A 74 -49.23 -20.33 -6.01
CA ASP A 74 -50.26 -19.37 -5.60
C ASP A 74 -50.32 -18.23 -6.63
N GLU A 75 -51.47 -18.20 -7.30
CA GLU A 75 -51.94 -17.22 -8.25
C GLU A 75 -52.38 -15.94 -7.52
N GLU A 76 -52.00 -14.77 -8.03
CA GLU A 76 -52.87 -13.59 -7.98
C GLU A 76 -52.46 -12.62 -9.09
N ASP A 77 -53.26 -12.64 -10.14
CA ASP A 77 -53.27 -11.71 -11.26
C ASP A 77 -53.71 -10.32 -10.80
N GLU A 78 -52.86 -9.31 -11.02
CA GLU A 78 -53.32 -7.92 -11.15
C GLU A 78 -52.81 -7.30 -12.45
N ASP A 79 -53.79 -7.07 -13.34
CA ASP A 79 -53.73 -6.33 -14.58
C ASP A 79 -53.01 -4.98 -14.44
N MET A 80 -51.87 -4.83 -15.12
CA MET A 80 -51.24 -3.52 -15.34
C MET A 80 -51.19 -3.19 -16.83
N GLU A 81 -52.09 -2.29 -17.21
CA GLU A 81 -52.21 -1.68 -18.54
C GLU A 81 -50.88 -1.14 -19.10
N PRO A 82 -50.63 -1.27 -20.42
CA PRO A 82 -49.43 -0.74 -21.04
C PRO A 82 -49.52 0.79 -21.22
N ARG A 83 -49.01 1.54 -20.24
CA ARG A 83 -48.83 3.00 -20.35
C ARG A 83 -47.81 3.37 -21.43
N GLY A 84 -48.32 3.87 -22.54
CA GLY A 84 -47.94 5.18 -23.09
C GLY A 84 -46.45 5.39 -23.44
N ARG A 85 -46.12 5.17 -24.71
CA ARG A 85 -44.97 5.77 -25.39
C ARG A 85 -45.05 7.30 -25.30
N ALA A 86 -44.02 7.95 -24.74
CA ALA A 86 -43.32 9.12 -25.29
C ALA A 86 -42.66 9.97 -24.19
N ASN A 87 -41.34 9.86 -24.07
CA ASN A 87 -40.45 11.03 -24.06
C ASN A 87 -39.01 10.55 -24.12
N LYS A 88 -38.46 10.51 -25.34
CA LYS A 88 -37.03 10.27 -25.59
C LYS A 88 -36.23 11.43 -25.00
N ARG A 89 -35.90 11.33 -23.70
CA ARG A 89 -34.90 12.19 -23.05
C ARG A 89 -33.62 12.14 -23.88
N LYS A 90 -33.21 13.30 -24.42
CA LYS A 90 -31.91 13.51 -25.06
C LYS A 90 -30.82 12.93 -24.15
N LYS A 91 -30.25 11.79 -24.54
CA LYS A 91 -29.04 11.24 -23.93
C LYS A 91 -27.94 12.30 -24.06
N ARG A 92 -27.60 12.97 -22.97
CA ARG A 92 -26.43 13.86 -22.90
C ARG A 92 -25.22 13.01 -23.31
N LYS A 93 -24.52 13.43 -24.37
CA LYS A 93 -23.24 12.81 -24.73
C LYS A 93 -22.26 13.17 -23.60
N HIS A 94 -21.99 12.21 -22.72
CA HIS A 94 -20.86 12.31 -21.80
C HIS A 94 -19.61 12.51 -22.67
N GLY A 95 -18.88 13.61 -22.43
CA GLY A 95 -17.54 13.75 -22.99
C GLY A 95 -16.67 12.57 -22.57
N PRO A 96 -15.65 12.19 -23.37
CA PRO A 96 -14.75 11.12 -22.99
C PRO A 96 -14.17 11.44 -21.62
N SER A 97 -14.43 10.56 -20.65
CA SER A 97 -13.82 10.63 -19.33
C SER A 97 -12.31 10.74 -19.51
N LEU A 98 -11.69 11.69 -18.80
CA LEU A 98 -10.24 11.78 -18.73
C LEU A 98 -9.69 10.38 -18.37
N PRO A 99 -8.64 9.90 -19.05
CA PRO A 99 -8.05 8.61 -18.72
C PRO A 99 -7.69 8.63 -17.25
N SER A 100 -8.22 7.66 -16.50
CA SER A 100 -7.96 7.55 -15.07
C SER A 100 -6.45 7.60 -14.85
N PRO A 101 -5.94 8.44 -13.92
CA PRO A 101 -4.51 8.56 -13.68
C PRO A 101 -3.94 7.16 -13.47
N ARG A 102 -3.01 6.75 -14.36
CA ARG A 102 -2.39 5.43 -14.28
C ARG A 102 -1.60 5.39 -12.98
N LEU A 103 -2.06 4.55 -12.06
CA LEU A 103 -1.31 4.27 -10.84
C LEU A 103 -0.02 3.59 -11.25
N GLU A 104 1.08 3.98 -10.62
CA GLU A 104 2.34 3.28 -10.81
C GLU A 104 2.17 1.81 -10.40
N PRO A 105 2.74 0.87 -11.16
CA PRO A 105 2.67 -0.55 -10.82
C PRO A 105 3.29 -0.78 -9.45
N ILE A 106 2.62 -1.58 -8.62
CA ILE A 106 3.11 -1.94 -7.29
C ILE A 106 4.37 -2.80 -7.46
N ILE A 107 5.52 -2.25 -7.06
CA ILE A 107 6.79 -2.98 -7.06
C ILE A 107 6.81 -3.87 -5.81
N TYR A 108 6.58 -5.17 -6.00
CA TYR A 108 6.58 -6.14 -4.89
C TYR A 108 7.99 -6.44 -4.38
N ASN A 109 9.01 -6.30 -5.22
CA ASN A 109 10.42 -6.49 -4.84
C ASN A 109 10.99 -5.16 -4.37
N GLN A 110 10.59 -4.74 -3.18
CA GLN A 110 11.10 -3.52 -2.58
C GLN A 110 12.53 -3.78 -2.10
N GLU A 111 13.48 -3.04 -2.67
CA GLU A 111 14.85 -3.05 -2.18
C GLU A 111 14.81 -2.64 -0.70
N LEU A 112 15.48 -3.45 0.14
CA LEU A 112 15.68 -3.10 1.53
C LEU A 112 16.51 -1.82 1.51
N ASP A 113 16.03 -0.78 2.19
CA ASP A 113 16.84 0.44 2.32
C ASP A 113 18.18 0.00 2.88
N GLU A 114 19.28 0.43 2.23
CA GLU A 114 20.63 0.07 2.64
C GLU A 114 20.68 0.16 4.16
N MET A 115 20.97 -0.98 4.81
CA MET A 115 21.16 -0.99 6.24
C MET A 115 22.40 -0.15 6.47
N THR A 116 22.20 1.14 6.69
CA THR A 116 23.21 2.03 7.24
C THR A 116 23.40 1.56 8.66
N ASP A 117 24.11 0.44 8.80
CA ASP A 117 24.55 -0.23 10.03
C ASP A 117 25.59 0.61 10.77
N ILE A 118 25.59 1.93 10.56
CA ILE A 118 26.17 2.91 11.48
C ILE A 118 25.24 3.02 12.73
N GLU A 119 24.82 1.87 13.26
CA GLU A 119 24.24 1.70 14.60
C GLU A 119 25.14 0.76 15.43
N GLU A 120 26.48 0.91 15.36
CA GLU A 120 27.46 0.37 16.33
C GLU A 120 27.27 0.90 17.79
N GLY A 121 26.11 1.49 18.10
CA GLY A 121 25.84 2.24 19.33
C GLY A 121 24.75 1.67 20.23
N VAL A 122 24.23 0.44 19.99
CA VAL A 122 23.10 -0.11 20.76
C VAL A 122 23.39 -0.28 22.27
N ARG A 123 24.64 -0.13 22.74
CA ARG A 123 24.96 0.09 24.17
C ARG A 123 26.15 1.03 24.38
N ARG A 124 26.15 2.24 23.81
CA ARG A 124 27.10 3.28 24.21
C ARG A 124 26.39 4.50 24.77
N ASP A 125 26.71 4.78 26.03
CA ASP A 125 26.44 6.02 26.76
C ASP A 125 26.34 7.26 25.85
N SER A 126 25.18 7.91 25.89
CA SER A 126 24.89 9.35 25.95
C SER A 126 25.88 10.41 25.40
N ARG A 127 26.80 10.11 24.48
CA ARG A 127 27.59 11.09 23.74
C ARG A 127 27.23 11.03 22.26
N ARG A 128 26.01 11.52 21.97
CA ARG A 128 25.57 11.79 20.60
C ARG A 128 26.59 12.73 19.97
N LYS A 129 27.38 12.24 19.00
CA LYS A 129 28.08 13.12 18.09
C LYS A 129 27.01 13.86 17.27
N PRO A 130 27.01 15.19 17.23
CA PRO A 130 26.04 15.93 16.44
C PRO A 130 26.17 15.52 14.96
N PRO A 131 25.05 15.51 14.20
CA PRO A 131 25.09 15.19 12.78
C PRO A 131 26.03 16.16 12.04
N PRO A 132 26.73 15.71 10.99
CA PRO A 132 27.61 16.57 10.22
C PRO A 132 26.80 17.69 9.56
N ILE A 133 27.24 18.93 9.74
CA ILE A 133 26.64 20.11 9.11
C ILE A 133 27.21 20.21 7.69
N THR A 134 26.35 20.08 6.68
CA THR A 134 26.72 20.28 5.27
C THR A 134 26.53 21.74 4.87
N LEU A 135 27.60 22.39 4.42
CA LEU A 135 27.58 23.76 3.91
C LEU A 135 27.85 23.75 2.41
N GLN A 136 26.93 24.30 1.61
CA GLN A 136 27.09 24.41 0.17
C GLN A 136 27.37 25.87 -0.21
N PHE A 137 28.50 26.10 -0.88
CA PHE A 137 28.88 27.41 -1.39
C PHE A 137 28.78 27.41 -2.91
N ASN A 138 27.95 28.30 -3.47
CA ASN A 138 27.90 28.51 -4.92
C ASN A 138 28.94 29.59 -5.29
N VAL A 139 30.16 29.15 -5.62
CA VAL A 139 31.24 30.06 -6.02
C VAL A 139 31.18 30.27 -7.54
N PRO A 140 31.07 31.52 -8.03
CA PRO A 140 31.00 31.78 -9.47
C PRO A 140 32.31 31.45 -10.19
N LEU A 141 32.19 31.04 -11.47
CA LEU A 141 33.35 30.79 -12.33
C LEU A 141 34.20 32.07 -12.45
N GLY A 142 35.49 31.98 -12.12
CA GLY A 142 36.46 33.08 -12.20
C GLY A 142 36.88 33.68 -10.85
N PHE A 143 36.40 33.15 -9.73
CA PHE A 143 36.87 33.59 -8.41
C PHE A 143 38.26 33.01 -8.10
N HIS A 144 39.27 33.87 -8.00
CA HIS A 144 40.67 33.50 -7.70
C HIS A 144 41.16 33.98 -6.33
N GLY A 145 40.24 34.42 -5.46
CA GLY A 145 40.57 34.87 -4.10
C GLY A 145 40.41 33.77 -3.04
N PRO A 146 40.99 33.96 -1.84
CA PRO A 146 40.71 33.09 -0.70
C PRO A 146 39.27 33.27 -0.19
N LEU A 147 38.52 32.17 -0.05
CA LEU A 147 37.18 32.17 0.52
C LEU A 147 37.28 32.08 2.06
N PHE A 148 37.10 33.21 2.76
CA PHE A 148 37.08 33.23 4.22
C PHE A 148 35.66 33.04 4.75
N VAL A 149 35.38 31.87 5.32
CA VAL A 149 34.10 31.57 5.98
C VAL A 149 34.29 31.66 7.49
N LYS A 150 33.73 32.68 8.12
CA LYS A 150 33.67 32.80 9.58
C LYS A 150 32.30 32.30 10.05
N LEU A 151 32.26 31.09 10.59
CA LEU A 151 31.06 30.54 11.21
C LEU A 151 31.06 30.89 12.69
N ASP A 152 30.10 31.69 13.12
CA ASP A 152 29.94 32.04 14.51
C ASP A 152 29.06 30.99 15.19
N ARG A 153 29.59 30.32 16.22
CA ARG A 153 28.99 29.12 16.84
C ARG A 153 27.62 29.42 17.45
N THR A 154 27.40 30.67 17.84
CA THR A 154 26.16 31.17 18.44
C THR A 154 24.97 31.20 17.48
N PHE A 155 25.20 31.14 16.16
CA PHE A 155 24.14 31.05 15.14
C PHE A 155 23.66 29.63 14.88
N ILE A 156 24.49 28.62 15.18
CA ILE A 156 24.16 27.20 14.93
C ILE A 156 23.19 26.68 16.00
N ASP A 157 23.27 27.20 17.22
CA ASP A 157 22.45 26.71 18.35
C ASP A 157 21.06 27.37 18.46
N LYS A 158 20.72 28.35 17.61
CA LYS A 158 19.45 29.10 17.68
C LYS A 158 18.38 28.68 16.65
N GLN A 159 18.53 27.52 16.03
CA GLN A 159 17.70 27.09 14.91
C GLN A 159 16.32 26.49 15.31
N ASP A 160 15.67 27.03 16.34
CA ASP A 160 14.31 26.61 16.74
C ASP A 160 13.21 27.64 16.44
N ASP A 161 13.55 28.85 15.96
CA ASP A 161 12.54 29.81 15.48
C ASP A 161 12.49 29.80 13.94
N LEU A 162 11.74 28.84 13.41
CA LEU A 162 11.33 28.80 12.00
C LEU A 162 10.56 30.08 11.65
N HIS A 163 11.15 30.92 10.80
CA HIS A 163 10.45 32.02 10.15
C HIS A 163 9.30 31.47 9.28
N GLU A 164 8.10 31.60 9.83
CA GLU A 164 6.83 31.34 9.19
C GLU A 164 6.68 32.21 7.93
N MET A 165 6.69 31.57 6.76
CA MET A 165 6.42 32.21 5.47
C MET A 165 4.96 32.69 5.44
N ARG A 166 4.74 33.96 5.78
CA ARG A 166 3.45 34.65 5.63
C ARG A 166 2.96 34.56 4.18
N PRO A 167 1.73 34.08 3.92
CA PRO A 167 1.15 34.13 2.60
C PRO A 167 0.88 35.57 2.17
N VAL A 168 1.35 35.89 0.98
CA VAL A 168 1.23 37.18 0.29
C VAL A 168 -0.25 37.50 0.03
N LYS A 169 -0.70 38.65 0.53
CA LYS A 169 -2.04 39.20 0.33
C LYS A 169 -2.26 39.53 -1.16
N SER A 170 -3.12 38.78 -1.85
CA SER A 170 -3.61 39.14 -3.19
C SER A 170 -4.80 40.12 -3.11
N LYS A 171 -4.71 41.14 -3.96
CA LYS A 171 -5.52 42.35 -4.03
C LYS A 171 -6.90 42.16 -4.68
N LYS A 172 -7.79 43.09 -4.29
CA LYS A 172 -8.86 43.77 -5.06
C LYS A 172 -10.11 42.96 -5.44
N THR A 173 -11.08 43.12 -4.55
CA THR A 173 -12.52 43.32 -4.77
C THR A 173 -12.84 43.96 -6.12
N ARG A 174 -13.62 43.26 -6.94
CA ARG A 174 -14.31 43.80 -8.12
C ARG A 174 -15.80 43.74 -7.82
N LEU A 175 -16.40 44.91 -7.59
CA LEU A 175 -17.86 45.10 -7.53
C LEU A 175 -18.43 44.69 -8.89
N ALA A 176 -19.29 43.67 -8.90
CA ALA A 176 -20.04 43.25 -10.07
C ALA A 176 -21.54 43.45 -9.81
N SER A 177 -22.16 44.05 -10.82
CA SER A 177 -23.57 44.39 -11.04
C SER A 177 -24.58 43.32 -10.60
N PRO A 178 -25.79 43.70 -10.15
CA PRO A 178 -26.86 42.77 -9.84
C PRO A 178 -27.39 42.13 -11.12
N GLU A 179 -27.12 40.84 -11.31
CA GLU A 179 -27.78 39.99 -12.31
C GLU A 179 -29.01 39.27 -11.72
N PRO A 180 -30.01 38.96 -12.55
CA PRO A 180 -31.35 38.57 -12.11
C PRO A 180 -31.36 37.20 -11.42
N MET A 181 -32.27 37.08 -10.45
CA MET A 181 -32.54 35.92 -9.60
C MET A 181 -32.68 34.63 -10.42
N LYS A 182 -31.57 33.90 -10.59
CA LYS A 182 -31.59 32.51 -11.03
C LYS A 182 -32.24 31.69 -9.92
N THR A 183 -33.36 31.07 -10.25
CA THR A 183 -34.01 30.03 -9.44
C THR A 183 -32.94 29.08 -8.90
N ILE A 184 -32.76 29.09 -7.57
CA ILE A 184 -31.76 28.28 -6.87
C ILE A 184 -32.17 26.83 -7.05
N SER A 185 -31.60 26.16 -8.06
CA SER A 185 -31.69 24.71 -8.16
C SER A 185 -30.94 24.16 -6.95
N VAL A 186 -31.67 23.70 -5.94
CA VAL A 186 -31.10 23.05 -4.76
C VAL A 186 -30.32 21.85 -5.27
N ARG A 187 -28.98 21.95 -5.25
CA ARG A 187 -28.13 20.81 -5.59
C ARG A 187 -28.40 19.73 -4.54
N PRO A 188 -28.56 18.46 -4.94
CA PRO A 188 -28.67 17.39 -3.97
C PRO A 188 -27.42 17.40 -3.10
N LYS A 189 -27.61 17.42 -1.78
CA LYS A 189 -26.53 17.42 -0.79
C LYS A 189 -25.73 16.12 -0.95
N GLY A 190 -24.44 16.23 -1.19
CA GLY A 190 -23.51 15.11 -1.28
C GLY A 190 -22.91 14.74 0.07
N PHE A 191 -22.08 13.69 0.08
CA PHE A 191 -21.35 13.25 1.29
C PHE A 191 -20.48 14.37 1.90
N THR A 192 -19.86 15.21 1.08
CA THR A 192 -19.03 16.34 1.53
C THR A 192 -19.83 17.48 2.14
N ASP A 193 -21.14 17.55 1.86
CA ASP A 193 -22.02 18.59 2.38
C ASP A 193 -22.57 18.23 3.77
N LEU A 194 -22.33 17.00 4.23
CA LEU A 194 -22.66 16.57 5.60
C LEU A 194 -21.71 17.25 6.60
N PRO A 195 -22.17 17.64 7.80
CA PRO A 195 -21.30 18.09 8.86
C PRO A 195 -20.19 17.07 9.20
N PRO A 196 -18.98 17.53 9.61
CA PRO A 196 -17.87 16.65 9.97
C PRO A 196 -18.22 15.58 11.01
N GLU A 197 -19.08 15.90 11.98
CA GLU A 197 -19.53 14.96 13.01
C GLU A 197 -20.29 13.76 12.43
N LEU A 198 -21.17 14.00 11.45
CA LEU A 198 -21.88 12.93 10.76
C LEU A 198 -20.94 12.10 9.89
N ARG A 199 -19.96 12.75 9.23
CA ARG A 199 -18.93 12.03 8.48
C ARG A 199 -18.09 11.13 9.39
N ASN A 200 -17.69 11.61 10.56
CA ASN A 200 -16.98 10.81 11.57
C ASN A 200 -17.78 9.59 12.01
N ASN A 201 -19.08 9.73 12.24
CA ASN A 201 -19.95 8.59 12.55
C ASN A 201 -20.01 7.57 11.40
N ILE A 202 -20.00 8.04 10.15
CA ILE A 202 -19.94 7.16 8.97
C ILE A 202 -18.58 6.47 8.88
N TYR A 203 -17.49 7.20 9.07
CA TYR A 203 -16.14 6.64 9.08
C TYR A 203 -15.96 5.59 10.16
N ARG A 204 -16.43 5.82 11.39
CA ARG A 204 -16.39 4.81 12.46
C ARG A 204 -17.16 3.56 12.09
N ARG A 205 -18.37 3.70 11.53
CA ARG A 205 -19.16 2.54 11.09
C ARG A 205 -18.51 1.74 9.95
N LEU A 206 -17.70 2.41 9.13
CA LEU A 206 -17.08 1.80 7.95
C LEU A 206 -15.69 1.23 8.25
N PHE A 207 -14.91 1.91 9.09
CA PHE A 207 -13.51 1.59 9.38
C PHE A 207 -13.31 0.92 10.73
N ALA A 208 -14.01 1.35 11.78
CA ALA A 208 -13.78 0.85 13.13
C ALA A 208 -14.48 -0.50 13.31
N GLN A 209 -13.69 -1.52 13.63
CA GLN A 209 -14.23 -2.80 14.07
C GLN A 209 -14.80 -2.63 15.48
N LYS A 210 -16.09 -2.96 15.64
CA LYS A 210 -16.79 -2.81 16.93
C LYS A 210 -16.42 -3.91 17.91
N ASP A 211 -16.03 -5.07 17.40
CA ASP A 211 -15.74 -6.23 18.23
C ASP A 211 -14.27 -6.17 18.68
N PRO A 212 -13.98 -6.21 19.98
CA PRO A 212 -12.62 -6.11 20.51
C PRO A 212 -11.73 -7.30 20.10
N ASP A 213 -12.36 -8.44 19.76
CA ASP A 213 -11.67 -9.63 19.25
C ASP A 213 -11.36 -9.55 17.74
N GLN A 214 -11.97 -8.60 17.04
CA GLN A 214 -11.71 -8.40 15.63
C GLN A 214 -10.49 -7.48 15.49
N MET A 215 -9.41 -8.06 14.95
CA MET A 215 -8.18 -7.36 14.66
C MET A 215 -7.96 -7.35 13.14
N LEU A 216 -7.44 -6.25 12.63
CA LEU A 216 -7.01 -6.14 11.23
C LEU A 216 -5.70 -6.89 11.05
N LYS A 217 -5.75 -8.06 10.40
CA LYS A 217 -4.59 -8.93 10.20
C LYS A 217 -3.86 -8.59 8.91
N ILE A 218 -2.53 -8.47 9.01
CA ILE A 218 -1.64 -8.24 7.88
C ILE A 218 -0.52 -9.29 7.96
N PRO A 219 -0.37 -10.17 6.95
CA PRO A 219 -1.22 -10.31 5.76
C PRO A 219 -2.66 -10.77 6.07
N PRO A 220 -3.62 -10.59 5.15
CA PRO A 220 -4.97 -11.11 5.32
C PRO A 220 -4.95 -12.64 5.35
N VAL A 221 -5.63 -13.24 6.33
CA VAL A 221 -5.74 -14.70 6.44
C VAL A 221 -6.69 -15.22 5.37
N LYS A 222 -6.31 -16.31 4.67
CA LYS A 222 -7.20 -16.98 3.72
C LYS A 222 -8.50 -17.40 4.41
N GLY A 223 -9.64 -17.05 3.83
CA GLY A 223 -10.96 -17.31 4.42
C GLY A 223 -11.37 -16.33 5.52
N SER A 224 -10.54 -15.31 5.84
CA SER A 224 -11.03 -14.17 6.62
C SER A 224 -12.11 -13.46 5.82
N GLY A 225 -13.30 -13.37 6.39
CA GLY A 225 -14.42 -12.68 5.77
C GLY A 225 -14.07 -11.23 5.36
N PRO A 226 -14.90 -10.58 4.55
CA PRO A 226 -14.60 -9.27 3.99
C PRO A 226 -14.41 -8.16 5.04
N THR A 227 -14.90 -8.39 6.26
CA THR A 227 -14.77 -7.50 7.43
C THR A 227 -13.37 -7.49 8.04
N GLY A 228 -12.56 -8.55 7.85
CA GLY A 228 -11.20 -8.64 8.38
C GLY A 228 -10.12 -8.05 7.47
N THR A 229 -10.51 -7.49 6.31
CA THR A 229 -9.58 -7.01 5.29
C THR A 229 -9.61 -5.49 5.13
N LEU A 230 -8.46 -4.90 4.83
CA LEU A 230 -8.32 -3.47 4.51
C LEU A 230 -8.82 -3.09 3.11
N ALA A 231 -9.32 -4.05 2.31
CA ALA A 231 -9.67 -3.81 0.91
C ALA A 231 -10.79 -2.77 0.76
N ARG A 232 -11.86 -2.89 1.55
CA ARG A 232 -12.99 -1.93 1.53
C ARG A 232 -12.55 -0.56 2.03
N SER A 233 -11.82 -0.54 3.14
CA SER A 233 -11.35 0.71 3.77
C SER A 233 -10.42 1.47 2.83
N SER A 234 -9.45 0.79 2.22
CA SER A 234 -8.51 1.39 1.27
C SER A 234 -9.19 1.90 0.00
N GLN A 235 -10.19 1.18 -0.54
CA GLN A 235 -10.97 1.66 -1.68
C GLN A 235 -11.71 2.96 -1.34
N PHE A 236 -12.31 3.06 -0.15
CA PHE A 236 -13.02 4.26 0.26
C PHE A 236 -12.08 5.44 0.51
N LEU A 237 -10.94 5.23 1.18
CA LEU A 237 -9.93 6.28 1.39
C LEU A 237 -9.37 6.84 0.08
N ARG A 238 -9.34 6.04 -0.98
CA ARG A 238 -8.86 6.47 -2.31
C ARG A 238 -9.84 7.33 -3.09
N THR A 239 -11.07 7.52 -2.62
CA THR A 239 -12.11 8.26 -3.35
C THR A 239 -11.81 9.76 -3.42
N CYS A 240 -11.46 10.39 -2.30
CA CYS A 240 -11.12 11.82 -2.27
C CYS A 240 -10.20 12.17 -1.10
N LYS A 241 -9.45 13.28 -1.25
CA LYS A 241 -8.49 13.76 -0.23
C LYS A 241 -9.15 14.08 1.12
N LEU A 242 -10.38 14.57 1.10
CA LEU A 242 -11.13 14.88 2.33
C LEU A 242 -11.41 13.60 3.13
N VAL A 243 -11.94 12.57 2.47
CA VAL A 243 -12.18 11.26 3.08
C VAL A 243 -10.88 10.62 3.55
N HIS A 244 -9.81 10.73 2.77
CA HIS A 244 -8.48 10.25 3.17
C HIS A 244 -8.03 10.89 4.49
N ASN A 245 -7.99 12.22 4.55
CA ASN A 245 -7.43 12.94 5.69
C ASN A 245 -8.26 12.76 6.98
N GLU A 246 -9.59 12.75 6.87
CA GLU A 246 -10.46 12.53 8.03
C GLU A 246 -10.45 11.04 8.43
N GLY A 247 -10.58 10.15 7.45
CA GLY A 247 -10.77 8.71 7.65
C GLY A 247 -9.54 7.96 8.14
N CYS A 248 -8.33 8.37 7.73
CA CYS A 248 -7.08 7.72 8.16
C CYS A 248 -6.92 7.75 9.69
N SER A 249 -7.28 8.87 10.34
CA SER A 249 -7.17 9.00 11.79
C SER A 249 -8.03 7.98 12.55
N ILE A 250 -9.21 7.66 12.01
CA ILE A 250 -10.16 6.69 12.57
C ILE A 250 -9.71 5.27 12.23
N LEU A 251 -9.37 4.99 10.98
CA LEU A 251 -8.94 3.66 10.54
C LEU A 251 -7.71 3.17 11.32
N TYR A 252 -6.69 4.01 11.45
CA TYR A 252 -5.45 3.63 12.12
C TYR A 252 -5.48 3.84 13.64
N GLY A 253 -6.33 4.77 14.12
CA GLY A 253 -6.41 5.14 15.53
C GLY A 253 -7.34 4.30 16.37
N GLU A 254 -8.47 3.85 15.83
CA GLU A 254 -9.47 3.10 16.61
C GLU A 254 -9.33 1.58 16.46
N ASN A 255 -8.66 1.09 15.41
CA ASN A 255 -8.50 -0.35 15.19
C ASN A 255 -7.22 -0.92 15.80
N THR A 256 -7.27 -2.20 16.13
CA THR A 256 -6.08 -2.99 16.49
C THR A 256 -5.52 -3.70 15.26
N PHE A 257 -4.23 -3.49 14.99
CA PHE A 257 -3.53 -4.15 13.89
C PHE A 257 -2.75 -5.36 14.39
N SER A 258 -2.89 -6.50 13.72
CA SER A 258 -2.13 -7.72 14.03
C SER A 258 -1.20 -8.07 12.88
N PHE A 259 0.09 -7.98 13.12
CA PHE A 259 1.14 -8.28 12.15
C PHE A 259 1.62 -9.71 12.30
N HIS A 260 1.60 -10.45 11.20
CA HIS A 260 1.98 -11.86 11.13
C HIS A 260 2.99 -12.10 10.02
N ARG A 261 3.73 -13.20 10.14
CA ARG A 261 4.55 -13.75 9.06
C ARG A 261 3.63 -14.27 7.94
N HIS A 262 3.97 -13.98 6.69
CA HIS A 262 3.31 -14.53 5.51
C HIS A 262 4.05 -15.79 5.02
N TYR A 263 3.46 -16.96 5.23
CA TYR A 263 4.06 -18.25 4.83
C TYR A 263 3.93 -18.58 3.34
N ALA A 264 3.20 -17.77 2.56
CA ALA A 264 3.14 -18.01 1.12
C ALA A 264 4.48 -17.67 0.48
N THR A 265 4.80 -18.37 -0.60
CA THR A 265 5.98 -18.11 -1.40
C THR A 265 5.63 -17.25 -2.62
N ARG A 266 6.53 -16.35 -2.98
CA ARG A 266 6.43 -15.49 -4.16
C ARG A 266 7.82 -15.31 -4.73
N SER A 267 7.98 -15.69 -5.99
CA SER A 267 9.23 -15.55 -6.72
C SER A 267 8.94 -15.11 -8.14
N PRO A 268 9.82 -14.32 -8.76
CA PRO A 268 9.82 -14.14 -10.20
C PRO A 268 9.92 -15.50 -10.91
N PHE A 269 9.37 -15.59 -12.12
CA PHE A 269 9.35 -16.84 -12.89
C PHE A 269 10.75 -17.36 -13.28
N TRP A 270 11.79 -16.51 -13.19
CA TRP A 270 13.18 -16.85 -13.47
C TRP A 270 13.96 -17.36 -12.25
N ASP A 271 13.41 -17.23 -11.04
CA ASP A 271 14.03 -17.78 -9.84
C ASP A 271 13.69 -19.26 -9.73
N THR A 272 14.72 -20.11 -9.56
CA THR A 272 14.55 -21.57 -9.48
C THR A 272 13.89 -22.03 -8.20
N VAL A 273 14.15 -21.33 -7.09
CA VAL A 273 13.62 -21.67 -5.77
C VAL A 273 12.67 -20.56 -5.32
N PRO A 274 11.38 -20.88 -5.07
CA PRO A 274 10.43 -19.90 -4.61
C PRO A 274 10.79 -19.41 -3.21
N LYS A 275 10.89 -18.10 -3.03
CA LYS A 275 11.21 -17.48 -1.73
C LYS A 275 9.94 -17.20 -0.93
N GLU A 276 10.02 -17.36 0.38
CA GLU A 276 8.94 -17.00 1.31
C GLU A 276 8.75 -15.48 1.33
N ILE A 277 7.51 -15.01 1.43
CA ILE A 277 7.19 -13.58 1.58
C ILE A 277 7.61 -13.07 2.98
N GLY A 278 7.40 -13.86 4.03
CA GLY A 278 7.79 -13.50 5.40
C GLY A 278 7.09 -12.22 5.87
N TYR A 279 7.85 -11.25 6.38
CA TYR A 279 7.32 -9.93 6.81
C TYR A 279 7.30 -8.86 5.70
N GLN A 280 7.60 -9.22 4.45
CA GLN A 280 7.67 -8.26 3.35
C GLN A 280 6.35 -7.50 3.13
N ASP A 281 5.19 -8.17 3.23
CA ASP A 281 3.90 -7.50 3.08
C ASP A 281 3.59 -6.56 4.25
N VAL A 282 4.07 -6.87 5.46
CA VAL A 282 3.97 -5.98 6.62
C VAL A 282 4.86 -4.76 6.39
N LEU A 283 6.09 -4.95 5.92
CA LEU A 283 6.99 -3.85 5.58
C LEU A 283 6.37 -2.94 4.52
N HIS A 284 5.83 -3.53 3.46
CA HIS A 284 5.17 -2.80 2.40
C HIS A 284 3.99 -1.99 2.92
N PHE A 285 3.16 -2.58 3.79
CA PHE A 285 2.08 -1.86 4.44
C PHE A 285 2.59 -0.67 5.25
N LEU A 286 3.59 -0.85 6.11
CA LEU A 286 4.15 0.23 6.95
C LEU A 286 4.76 1.35 6.09
N LYS A 287 5.45 1.02 4.99
CA LYS A 287 5.96 2.00 4.03
C LYS A 287 4.84 2.73 3.29
N MET A 288 3.81 2.00 2.85
CA MET A 288 2.69 2.54 2.07
C MET A 288 1.82 3.50 2.87
N ILE A 289 1.53 3.20 4.16
CA ILE A 289 0.74 4.13 4.98
C ILE A 289 1.50 5.44 5.24
N GLY A 290 2.83 5.41 5.23
CA GLY A 290 3.69 6.57 5.44
C GLY A 290 3.80 6.97 6.92
N SER A 291 4.78 7.85 7.20
CA SER A 291 5.14 8.26 8.56
C SER A 291 4.05 9.06 9.27
N GLU A 292 3.23 9.81 8.52
CA GLU A 292 2.08 10.56 9.09
C GLU A 292 1.04 9.61 9.67
N ASN A 293 0.64 8.60 8.89
CA ASN A 293 -0.39 7.65 9.32
C ASN A 293 0.12 6.67 10.38
N LEU A 294 1.43 6.39 10.38
CA LEU A 294 2.08 5.57 11.41
C LEU A 294 1.86 6.15 12.83
N GLN A 295 1.78 7.48 12.96
CA GLN A 295 1.51 8.14 14.24
C GLN A 295 0.08 7.96 14.76
N TYR A 296 -0.85 7.54 13.89
CA TYR A 296 -2.21 7.24 14.31
C TYR A 296 -2.32 5.85 14.93
N LEU A 297 -1.42 4.92 14.65
CA LEU A 297 -1.44 3.59 15.25
C LEU A 297 -1.43 3.69 16.78
N ARG A 298 -2.47 3.16 17.42
CA ARG A 298 -2.60 3.10 18.88
C ARG A 298 -2.28 1.72 19.40
N ASP A 299 -2.95 0.70 18.86
CA ASP A 299 -2.90 -0.65 19.38
C ASP A 299 -2.38 -1.61 18.31
N ILE A 300 -1.27 -2.28 18.63
CA ILE A 300 -0.61 -3.21 17.74
C ILE A 300 -0.41 -4.54 18.46
N LYS A 301 -0.67 -5.61 17.74
CA LYS A 301 -0.24 -6.97 18.07
C LYS A 301 0.80 -7.42 17.06
N TRP A 302 1.94 -7.90 17.56
CA TRP A 302 2.98 -8.45 16.73
C TRP A 302 3.17 -9.92 17.04
N VAL A 303 3.14 -10.75 16.00
CA VAL A 303 3.44 -12.18 16.07
C VAL A 303 4.80 -12.42 15.45
N PHE A 304 5.79 -12.79 16.28
CA PHE A 304 7.13 -13.18 15.88
C PHE A 304 7.17 -14.70 15.67
N ASP A 305 7.26 -15.14 14.42
CA ASP A 305 7.30 -16.56 14.09
C ASP A 305 8.48 -16.92 13.19
N ASP A 306 9.01 -18.12 13.40
CA ASP A 306 10.11 -18.65 12.62
C ASP A 306 9.61 -19.15 11.26
N ALA A 307 10.46 -19.07 10.25
CA ALA A 307 10.16 -19.62 8.93
C ALA A 307 10.00 -21.15 8.98
N CYS A 308 8.97 -21.65 8.29
CA CYS A 308 8.76 -23.09 8.16
C CYS A 308 9.82 -23.69 7.21
N PRO A 309 10.42 -24.86 7.52
CA PRO A 309 11.47 -25.43 6.66
C PRO A 309 10.94 -25.79 5.27
N ARG A 310 9.64 -26.13 5.19
CA ARG A 310 8.93 -26.41 3.94
C ARG A 310 8.90 -25.20 3.00
N ASP A 311 8.72 -24.00 3.56
CA ASP A 311 8.53 -22.76 2.79
C ASP A 311 9.85 -22.02 2.55
N THR A 312 10.92 -22.45 3.23
CA THR A 312 12.28 -21.90 3.10
C THR A 312 13.32 -22.99 2.82
N PRO A 313 13.22 -23.70 1.68
CA PRO A 313 14.18 -24.75 1.34
C PRO A 313 15.59 -24.22 1.05
N TYR A 314 15.71 -22.93 0.69
CA TYR A 314 16.98 -22.26 0.40
C TYR A 314 17.82 -21.93 1.66
N LEU A 315 17.23 -22.01 2.85
CA LEU A 315 17.96 -21.81 4.10
C LEU A 315 18.50 -23.15 4.58
N THR A 316 19.76 -23.19 4.98
CA THR A 316 20.38 -24.47 5.37
C THR A 316 20.20 -24.72 6.86
N SER A 317 20.37 -23.66 7.67
CA SER A 317 20.31 -23.78 9.13
C SER A 317 18.92 -23.46 9.70
N ASN A 318 18.64 -24.01 10.89
CA ASN A 318 17.46 -23.60 11.66
C ASN A 318 17.63 -22.21 12.27
N GLU A 319 18.86 -21.73 12.46
CA GLU A 319 19.12 -20.38 12.96
C GLU A 319 18.78 -19.32 11.92
N GLU A 320 19.13 -19.52 10.65
CA GLU A 320 18.74 -18.63 9.53
C GLU A 320 17.23 -18.43 9.42
N ARG A 321 16.45 -19.45 9.82
CA ARG A 321 14.99 -19.41 9.80
C ARG A 321 14.36 -18.65 10.96
N ARG A 322 15.15 -18.26 11.96
CA ARG A 322 14.63 -17.55 13.12
C ARG A 322 14.18 -16.15 12.72
N TYR A 323 13.07 -15.70 13.27
CA TYR A 323 12.61 -14.32 13.05
C TYR A 323 13.66 -13.27 13.45
N LEU A 324 14.58 -13.61 14.37
CA LEU A 324 15.69 -12.73 14.78
C LEU A 324 16.60 -12.32 13.60
N ASN A 325 16.70 -13.17 12.58
CA ASN A 325 17.56 -12.97 11.42
C ASN A 325 16.79 -12.46 10.20
N ASP A 326 15.50 -12.18 10.34
CA ASP A 326 14.65 -11.71 9.24
C ASP A 326 14.84 -10.19 9.02
N GLU A 327 15.53 -9.82 7.94
CA GLU A 327 15.85 -8.42 7.61
C GLU A 327 14.59 -7.54 7.39
N TYR A 328 13.53 -8.11 6.81
CA TYR A 328 12.27 -7.39 6.62
C TYR A 328 11.62 -7.08 7.96
N LEU A 329 11.65 -8.02 8.90
CA LEU A 329 11.16 -7.80 10.25
C LEU A 329 11.95 -6.70 10.96
N LEU A 330 13.29 -6.76 10.92
CA LEU A 330 14.12 -5.73 11.56
C LEU A 330 13.81 -4.33 11.00
N ASN A 331 13.62 -4.21 9.68
CA ASN A 331 13.21 -2.96 9.06
C ASN A 331 11.79 -2.52 9.47
N CYS A 332 10.85 -3.45 9.65
CA CYS A 332 9.54 -3.11 10.20
C CYS A 332 9.67 -2.50 11.61
N LEU A 333 10.52 -3.09 12.47
CA LEU A 333 10.76 -2.58 13.82
C LEU A 333 11.42 -1.19 13.79
N ARG A 334 12.34 -0.95 12.84
CA ARG A 334 12.94 0.37 12.61
C ARG A 334 11.90 1.42 12.23
N ILE A 335 10.93 1.10 11.38
CA ILE A 335 9.83 2.02 11.05
C ILE A 335 8.95 2.24 12.29
N LEU A 336 8.59 1.18 13.02
CA LEU A 336 7.76 1.29 14.22
C LEU A 336 8.37 2.13 15.34
N ARG A 337 9.69 2.26 15.39
CA ARG A 337 10.37 3.20 16.31
C ARG A 337 9.81 4.63 16.19
N ASP A 338 9.46 5.04 14.97
CA ASP A 338 8.96 6.39 14.70
C ASP A 338 7.48 6.56 15.09
N ALA A 339 6.79 5.48 15.46
CA ALA A 339 5.42 5.49 15.99
C ALA A 339 5.37 5.99 17.44
N LYS A 340 5.56 7.31 17.63
CA LYS A 340 5.66 7.95 18.96
C LYS A 340 4.38 7.92 19.81
N LYS A 341 3.23 7.53 19.25
CA LYS A 341 1.92 7.61 19.92
C LYS A 341 1.23 6.24 20.09
N LEU A 342 2.01 5.16 20.12
CA LEU A 342 1.51 3.84 20.48
C LEU A 342 0.97 3.83 21.91
N ARG A 343 -0.25 3.32 22.09
CA ARG A 343 -0.90 3.11 23.37
C ARG A 343 -0.53 1.74 23.90
N LYS A 344 -0.91 0.68 23.19
CA LYS A 344 -0.67 -0.71 23.59
C LYS A 344 0.09 -1.47 22.52
N ILE A 345 1.13 -2.18 22.93
CA ILE A 345 1.81 -3.15 22.09
C ILE A 345 1.74 -4.54 22.72
N THR A 346 1.20 -5.49 21.97
CA THR A 346 1.08 -6.89 22.37
C THR A 346 2.09 -7.70 21.58
N LEU A 347 3.05 -8.31 22.27
CA LEU A 347 4.10 -9.11 21.66
C LEU A 347 3.79 -10.60 21.87
N PHE A 348 3.81 -11.36 20.79
CA PHE A 348 3.62 -12.80 20.79
C PHE A 348 4.82 -13.47 20.13
N PHE A 349 5.49 -14.36 20.85
CA PHE A 349 6.69 -15.04 20.38
C PHE A 349 6.37 -16.50 20.11
N ALA A 350 6.26 -16.87 18.84
CA ALA A 350 5.91 -18.21 18.37
C ALA A 350 7.11 -19.06 17.91
N GLY A 351 8.32 -18.48 17.91
CA GLY A 351 9.53 -19.19 17.47
C GLY A 351 9.83 -20.48 18.22
N ARG A 352 10.63 -21.34 17.60
CA ARG A 352 11.02 -22.66 18.13
C ARG A 352 11.89 -22.54 19.36
N ARG A 353 12.81 -21.57 19.37
CA ARG A 353 13.71 -21.26 20.49
C ARG A 353 13.18 -20.11 21.34
N GLN A 354 13.52 -20.16 22.62
CA GLN A 354 13.24 -19.07 23.54
C GLN A 354 14.13 -17.86 23.21
N LEU A 355 13.56 -16.66 23.29
CA LEU A 355 14.30 -15.40 23.18
C LEU A 355 15.16 -15.22 24.44
N GLN A 356 16.47 -15.07 24.26
CA GLN A 356 17.47 -14.95 25.34
C GLN A 356 18.01 -13.52 25.45
N CYS A 357 18.57 -13.16 26.61
CA CYS A 357 19.23 -11.85 26.79
C CYS A 357 20.42 -11.64 25.84
N SER A 358 21.00 -12.72 25.29
CA SER A 358 22.09 -12.68 24.32
C SER A 358 21.65 -12.20 22.93
N ASP A 359 20.35 -12.19 22.62
CA ASP A 359 19.79 -11.81 21.33
C ASP A 359 19.74 -10.27 21.16
N HIS A 360 20.87 -9.63 21.45
CA HIS A 360 21.04 -8.18 21.61
C HIS A 360 20.64 -7.36 20.38
N ARG A 361 20.89 -7.87 19.16
CA ARG A 361 20.53 -7.17 17.92
C ARG A 361 19.01 -6.95 17.84
N PHE A 362 18.24 -8.02 18.01
CA PHE A 362 16.79 -7.98 17.93
C PHE A 362 16.18 -7.23 19.12
N LEU A 363 16.65 -7.52 20.34
CA LEU A 363 16.20 -6.81 21.54
C LEU A 363 16.45 -5.31 21.42
N GLY A 364 17.60 -4.90 20.89
CA GLY A 364 17.94 -3.49 20.67
C GLY A 364 16.96 -2.76 19.76
N TYR A 365 16.42 -3.39 18.72
CA TYR A 365 15.38 -2.79 17.89
C TYR A 365 14.03 -2.70 18.61
N LEU A 366 13.65 -3.75 19.35
CA LEU A 366 12.40 -3.72 20.13
C LEU A 366 12.43 -2.67 21.24
N GLU A 367 13.55 -2.54 21.95
CA GLU A 367 13.76 -1.57 23.03
C GLU A 367 13.59 -0.13 22.56
N GLN A 368 13.83 0.17 21.28
CA GLN A 368 13.63 1.50 20.70
C GLN A 368 12.15 1.86 20.55
N ILE A 369 11.25 0.87 20.49
CA ILE A 369 9.81 1.09 20.39
C ILE A 369 9.26 1.39 21.78
N LYS A 370 8.56 2.53 21.93
CA LYS A 370 7.98 2.96 23.19
C LYS A 370 6.46 2.93 23.14
N ALA A 371 5.81 2.36 24.15
CA ALA A 371 4.34 2.32 24.30
C ALA A 371 3.93 2.56 25.76
N ASP A 372 2.65 2.89 26.01
CA ASP A 372 2.15 3.09 27.38
C ASP A 372 1.88 1.77 28.11
N GLU A 373 1.54 0.72 27.34
CA GLU A 373 1.33 -0.63 27.82
C GLU A 373 2.03 -1.64 26.90
N VAL A 374 2.85 -2.50 27.48
CA VAL A 374 3.56 -3.58 26.80
C VAL A 374 3.10 -4.90 27.40
N VAL A 375 2.46 -5.73 26.60
CA VAL A 375 1.84 -7.00 27.04
C VAL A 375 2.47 -8.16 26.28
N GLN A 376 2.78 -9.23 26.98
CA GLN A 376 3.10 -10.51 26.36
C GLN A 376 1.79 -11.27 26.16
N SER A 377 1.49 -11.66 24.93
CA SER A 377 0.43 -12.62 24.68
C SER A 377 0.99 -14.01 24.95
N ALA A 378 0.29 -14.80 25.75
CA ALA A 378 0.56 -16.23 25.86
C ALA A 378 0.05 -16.96 24.62
N ASP A 379 0.68 -18.09 24.29
CA ASP A 379 0.14 -19.02 23.31
C ASP A 379 -0.99 -19.81 23.97
N ARG A 380 -2.17 -19.82 23.35
CA ARG A 380 -3.30 -20.62 23.84
C ARG A 380 -2.99 -22.12 23.78
N TRP A 381 -2.12 -22.54 22.86
CA TRP A 381 -1.82 -23.95 22.61
C TRP A 381 -0.55 -24.44 23.32
N TYR A 382 0.41 -23.54 23.57
CA TYR A 382 1.71 -23.88 24.17
C TYR A 382 1.91 -23.22 25.55
N SER A 383 0.84 -23.19 26.35
CA SER A 383 0.75 -22.59 27.70
C SER A 383 1.93 -22.89 28.64
N TYR A 384 2.64 -24.01 28.45
CA TYR A 384 3.65 -24.50 29.40
C TYR A 384 5.09 -24.04 29.16
N ARG A 385 5.42 -23.34 28.06
CA ARG A 385 6.79 -22.85 27.83
C ARG A 385 6.82 -21.37 27.52
N GLU A 386 7.36 -20.60 28.45
CA GLU A 386 7.68 -19.19 28.22
C GLU A 386 8.65 -19.07 27.04
N LYS A 387 8.17 -18.49 25.95
CA LYS A 387 8.96 -18.29 24.71
C LYS A 387 9.95 -17.13 24.80
N VAL A 388 9.97 -16.44 25.93
CA VAL A 388 10.94 -15.39 26.27
C VAL A 388 11.51 -15.71 27.64
N HIS A 389 12.81 -15.53 27.81
CA HIS A 389 13.43 -15.68 29.11
C HIS A 389 12.87 -14.63 30.09
N PRO A 390 12.48 -14.99 31.34
CA PRO A 390 11.86 -14.06 32.29
C PRO A 390 12.64 -12.75 32.48
N LEU A 391 13.97 -12.84 32.60
CA LEU A 391 14.84 -11.67 32.75
C LEU A 391 14.83 -10.79 31.49
N ALA A 392 14.92 -11.40 30.30
CA ALA A 392 14.86 -10.67 29.04
C ALA A 392 13.51 -9.95 28.89
N TRP A 393 12.41 -10.61 29.28
CA TRP A 393 11.08 -10.00 29.24
C TRP A 393 10.94 -8.85 30.24
N ALA A 394 11.43 -9.00 31.47
CA ALA A 394 11.36 -7.94 32.48
C ALA A 394 12.12 -6.68 32.04
N GLU A 395 13.35 -6.86 31.53
CA GLU A 395 14.17 -5.76 30.99
C GLU A 395 13.53 -5.10 29.76
N LEU A 396 13.05 -5.93 28.82
CA LEU A 396 12.40 -5.46 27.60
C LEU A 396 11.14 -4.67 27.93
N LYS A 397 10.27 -5.21 28.79
CA LYS A 397 9.03 -4.56 29.22
C LYS A 397 9.31 -3.23 29.93
N ALA A 398 10.29 -3.19 30.83
CA ALA A 398 10.68 -1.97 31.52
C ALA A 398 11.20 -0.90 30.55
N THR A 399 12.00 -1.31 29.56
CA THR A 399 12.59 -0.40 28.57
C THR A 399 11.56 0.11 27.58
N MET A 400 10.68 -0.73 27.06
CA MET A 400 9.65 -0.36 26.09
C MET A 400 8.49 0.45 26.71
N THR A 401 8.21 0.28 27.99
CA THR A 401 7.13 1.00 28.67
C THR A 401 7.52 2.45 28.95
N ARG A 402 6.69 3.41 28.51
CA ARG A 402 6.92 4.83 28.80
C ARG A 402 6.71 5.12 30.28
N LYS A 403 7.63 5.89 30.86
CA LYS A 403 7.53 6.37 32.25
C LYS A 403 6.31 7.28 32.45
N LYS A 404 6.06 8.19 31.49
CA LYS A 404 4.88 9.05 31.44
C LYS A 404 3.94 8.53 30.35
N LYS A 405 2.76 8.07 30.75
CA LYS A 405 1.74 7.60 29.82
C LYS A 405 1.15 8.78 29.06
N LEU A 406 0.90 8.58 27.77
CA LEU A 406 0.23 9.55 26.92
C LEU A 406 -1.29 9.43 27.01
N TYR A 407 -1.80 8.22 27.23
CA TYR A 407 -3.21 7.92 27.35
C TYR A 407 -3.58 7.60 28.80
N GLU A 408 -4.68 8.17 29.25
CA GLU A 408 -5.30 7.77 30.50
C GLU A 408 -5.81 6.33 30.37
N LYS A 409 -5.79 5.58 31.47
CA LYS A 409 -6.43 4.27 31.47
C LYS A 409 -7.92 4.51 31.29
N GLU A 410 -8.48 4.04 30.17
CA GLU A 410 -9.92 3.93 30.02
C GLU A 410 -10.42 3.07 31.20
N GLN A 411 -11.20 3.68 32.09
CA GLN A 411 -11.87 2.96 33.17
C GLN A 411 -12.84 2.00 32.50
N SER A 412 -12.42 0.74 32.39
CA SER A 412 -13.18 -0.34 31.78
C SER A 412 -14.24 -0.84 32.74
#